data_AF-A0A968SPZ7-F1
#
_entry.id   AF-A0A968SPZ7-F1
#
_cell.length_a   1.000
_cell.length_b   1.000
_cell.length_c   1.000
_cell.angle_alpha   90.00
_cell.angle_beta   90.00
_cell.angle_gamma   90.00
#
_symmetry.space_group_name_H-M   'P 1'
#
loop_
_entity.id
_entity.type
_entity.pdbx_description
1 polymer ?
#
loop_
_entity_poly.entity_id
_entity_poly.type
_entity_poly.pdbx_seq_one_letter_code
_entity_poly.pdbx_strand_id
1 'polypeptide(L)'
;MLGQPRTSSRSDSSSRWQPLDRWVAAVSFVCMVILGILLINRYLTPPQVRDFNWQQQRVTAQDQRLVLRFNRIMDGDSIAERLRIDPPLTGISRTLGQRWIYTLSQPAQYGQVYQLSLAGAVDSQGDPMTAPFIGEFRTPDRQIVTIGLEGSERGRLVLVNLEVGSRLPVSPEGLRVTQFAPSQNGQGIYFFGTAGTPQEQDLYYLHLSTQTSERLLDHEGYQNLRFRLAPGGDLVVAERFQVQGSAQFGVQLWVKPSGGSRFRRLDLDTSLAGDFVISPDEKSLLMAQGQGIAVVPLSRDAVTDTFLAQYGQALAIRPDGTQAAMVQFNADFSRSIWVVSHLGNQAEVLRVEGSVLSSEFSAADTVVFVLVTEFDPTDFSESPVLMALNWRTGERIPVVRAEFPTEIDFALSPDGRTLIYSLMQPFSGIPPVGTPVSTTGQSISTAQLWQLDLTGIRDWAEHPPTPTPLPIAGVGVAWIP
;
A
#
# COMPACT_ATOMS: atom_id res chain seq x y z
N MET A 1 22.96 24.23 108.03
CA MET A 1 23.57 22.89 107.87
C MET A 1 23.18 22.35 106.50
N LEU A 2 24.18 22.03 105.66
CA LEU A 2 24.23 21.02 104.56
C LEU A 2 23.00 20.88 103.63
N GLY A 3 23.02 20.92 102.29
CA GLY A 3 24.06 20.87 101.25
C GLY A 3 23.38 20.78 99.85
N GLN A 4 24.16 20.92 98.77
CA GLN A 4 23.84 20.71 97.34
C GLN A 4 23.39 19.24 96.98
N PRO A 5 23.11 18.78 95.71
CA PRO A 5 23.24 19.40 94.36
C PRO A 5 22.10 19.13 93.31
N ARG A 6 22.32 19.69 92.10
CA ARG A 6 21.70 19.43 90.76
C ARG A 6 21.60 17.95 90.37
N THR A 7 20.66 17.59 89.47
CA THR A 7 20.97 17.02 88.12
C THR A 7 19.72 16.77 87.24
N SER A 8 19.95 16.95 85.94
CA SER A 8 19.17 16.63 84.74
C SER A 8 18.67 15.18 84.60
N SER A 9 17.49 14.98 84.02
CA SER A 9 17.12 13.71 83.35
C SER A 9 16.93 13.92 81.86
N ARG A 10 17.91 13.41 81.09
CA ARG A 10 17.90 13.25 79.63
C ARG A 10 17.01 12.04 79.31
N SER A 11 16.05 12.19 78.40
CA SER A 11 15.22 11.09 77.93
C SER A 11 16.01 10.22 76.94
N ASP A 12 16.42 9.02 77.37
CA ASP A 12 16.99 8.00 76.51
C ASP A 12 15.90 7.00 76.11
N SER A 13 15.36 7.13 74.89
CA SER A 13 14.47 6.15 74.29
C SER A 13 15.32 5.11 73.54
N SER A 14 15.84 4.11 74.26
CA SER A 14 16.47 2.95 73.62
C SER A 14 15.38 2.02 73.07
N SER A 15 15.05 2.17 71.78
CA SER A 15 14.23 1.20 71.04
C SER A 15 14.97 -0.14 71.00
N ARG A 16 14.45 -1.15 71.73
CA ARG A 16 14.93 -2.53 71.66
C ARG A 16 14.29 -3.19 70.46
N TRP A 17 15.11 -3.48 69.45
CA TRP A 17 14.70 -4.14 68.22
C TRP A 17 14.06 -5.48 68.52
N GLN A 18 12.81 -5.69 68.08
CA GLN A 18 12.16 -6.98 68.18
C GLN A 18 12.86 -7.98 67.24
N PRO A 19 12.80 -9.30 67.50
CA PRO A 19 13.43 -10.29 66.62
C PRO A 19 12.93 -10.21 65.16
N LEU A 20 11.69 -9.74 64.94
CA LEU A 20 11.16 -9.46 63.61
C LEU A 20 11.90 -8.28 62.92
N ASP A 21 12.21 -7.20 63.66
CA ASP A 21 12.94 -6.03 63.14
C ASP A 21 14.35 -6.40 62.66
N ARG A 22 14.99 -7.38 63.33
CA ARG A 22 16.30 -7.90 62.92
C ARG A 22 16.23 -8.67 61.60
N TRP A 23 15.17 -9.45 61.39
CA TRP A 23 14.94 -10.16 60.13
C TRP A 23 14.61 -9.19 58.99
N VAL A 24 13.77 -8.19 59.25
CA VAL A 24 13.44 -7.13 58.28
C VAL A 24 14.69 -6.33 57.92
N ALA A 25 15.54 -5.97 58.88
CA ALA A 25 16.78 -5.26 58.61
C ALA A 25 17.78 -6.09 57.80
N ALA A 26 17.92 -7.39 58.11
CA ALA A 26 18.78 -8.30 57.37
C ALA A 26 18.32 -8.47 55.91
N VAL A 27 17.02 -8.72 55.70
CA VAL A 27 16.44 -8.82 54.34
C VAL A 27 16.57 -7.51 53.59
N SER A 28 16.28 -6.37 54.23
CA SER A 28 16.42 -5.04 53.59
C SER A 28 17.86 -4.76 53.17
N PHE A 29 18.84 -5.09 54.02
CA PHE A 29 20.26 -4.93 53.69
C PHE A 29 20.66 -5.83 52.52
N VAL A 30 20.25 -7.09 52.52
CA VAL A 30 20.51 -8.02 51.41
C VAL A 30 19.88 -7.51 50.11
N CYS A 31 18.64 -7.03 50.14
CA CYS A 31 18.00 -6.40 48.98
C CYS A 31 18.77 -5.16 48.51
N MET A 32 19.28 -4.32 49.42
CA MET A 32 20.05 -3.13 49.08
C MET A 32 21.41 -3.48 48.43
N VAL A 33 22.07 -4.53 48.94
CA VAL A 33 23.32 -5.07 48.36
C VAL A 33 23.06 -5.68 46.99
N ILE A 34 22.00 -6.46 46.82
CA ILE A 34 21.59 -7.02 45.53
C ILE A 34 21.25 -5.89 44.55
N LEU A 35 20.52 -4.85 44.97
CA LEU A 35 20.25 -3.67 44.16
C LEU A 35 21.56 -2.97 43.74
N GLY A 36 22.48 -2.79 44.68
CA GLY A 36 23.79 -2.20 44.42
C GLY A 36 24.60 -2.99 43.38
N ILE A 37 24.65 -4.33 43.52
CA ILE A 37 25.32 -5.23 42.58
C ILE A 37 24.64 -5.17 41.20
N LEU A 38 23.31 -5.18 41.13
CA LEU A 38 22.56 -5.09 39.86
C LEU A 38 22.76 -3.73 39.18
N LEU A 39 22.86 -2.64 39.94
CA LEU A 39 23.15 -1.31 39.41
C LEU A 39 24.59 -1.21 38.88
N ILE A 40 25.57 -1.83 39.55
CA ILE A 40 26.97 -1.88 39.10
C ILE A 40 27.12 -2.79 37.86
N ASN A 41 26.48 -3.96 37.84
CA ASN A 41 26.53 -4.88 36.70
C ASN A 41 25.89 -4.31 35.42
N ARG A 42 24.96 -3.35 35.55
CA ARG A 42 24.39 -2.62 34.41
C ARG A 42 25.43 -1.77 33.68
N TYR A 43 26.49 -1.33 34.35
CA TYR A 43 27.61 -0.61 33.72
C TYR A 43 28.63 -1.54 33.04
N LEU A 44 28.74 -2.80 33.48
CA LEU A 44 29.74 -3.76 32.99
C LEU A 44 29.33 -4.52 31.71
N THR A 45 28.08 -4.43 31.26
CA THR A 45 27.64 -5.16 30.05
C THR A 45 27.98 -4.38 28.79
N PRO A 46 28.81 -4.89 27.88
CA PRO A 46 29.26 -4.12 26.72
C PRO A 46 28.09 -3.61 25.86
N PRO A 47 28.30 -2.53 25.09
CA PRO A 47 27.30 -2.05 24.14
C PRO A 47 26.91 -3.17 23.17
N GLN A 48 25.61 -3.37 22.98
CA GLN A 48 25.08 -4.40 22.08
C GLN A 48 23.68 -4.04 21.58
N VAL A 49 23.34 -4.58 20.41
CA VAL A 49 21.96 -4.59 19.91
C VAL A 49 21.16 -5.57 20.76
N ARG A 50 20.07 -5.09 21.35
CA ARG A 50 19.10 -5.90 22.10
C ARG A 50 17.99 -6.44 21.22
N ASP A 51 17.57 -5.66 20.23
CA ASP A 51 16.40 -5.96 19.41
C ASP A 51 16.54 -5.28 18.05
N PHE A 52 16.06 -5.98 17.02
CA PHE A 52 15.94 -5.50 15.66
C PHE A 52 14.54 -5.83 15.18
N ASN A 53 13.74 -4.80 14.86
CA ASN A 53 12.33 -4.95 14.55
C ASN A 53 12.02 -5.80 13.31
N TRP A 54 12.95 -5.93 12.35
CA TRP A 54 12.77 -6.80 11.18
C TRP A 54 13.51 -8.12 11.28
N GLN A 55 14.09 -8.46 12.43
CA GLN A 55 14.79 -9.73 12.59
C GLN A 55 13.89 -10.92 12.21
N GLN A 56 14.29 -11.65 11.17
CA GLN A 56 13.58 -12.81 10.62
C GLN A 56 12.13 -12.48 10.21
N GLN A 57 11.85 -11.23 9.88
CA GLN A 57 10.53 -10.78 9.42
C GLN A 57 10.46 -10.76 7.90
N ARG A 58 9.21 -10.82 7.41
CA ARG A 58 8.87 -10.48 6.03
C ARG A 58 8.48 -9.00 5.98
N VAL A 59 9.26 -8.19 5.27
CA VAL A 59 9.14 -6.72 5.19
C VAL A 59 8.49 -6.33 3.88
N THR A 60 7.37 -5.62 3.92
CA THR A 60 6.61 -5.18 2.75
C THR A 60 6.95 -3.73 2.37
N ALA A 61 6.38 -3.23 1.28
CA ALA A 61 6.56 -1.83 0.86
C ALA A 61 6.01 -0.81 1.86
N GLN A 62 5.12 -1.22 2.77
CA GLN A 62 4.59 -0.39 3.84
C GLN A 62 5.58 -0.26 5.02
N ASP A 63 6.52 -1.20 5.13
CA ASP A 63 7.51 -1.25 6.21
C ASP A 63 8.73 -0.40 5.86
N GLN A 64 8.65 0.90 6.12
CA GLN A 64 9.73 1.85 5.80
C GLN A 64 10.68 2.16 6.96
N ARG A 65 10.42 1.63 8.17
CA ARG A 65 11.19 1.97 9.38
C ARG A 65 11.90 0.76 9.96
N LEU A 66 13.23 0.79 9.82
CA LEU A 66 14.15 -0.14 10.45
C LEU A 66 14.60 0.43 11.80
N VAL A 67 14.51 -0.36 12.86
CA VAL A 67 14.83 0.07 14.23
C VAL A 67 15.75 -0.94 14.91
N LEU A 68 16.94 -0.47 15.29
CA LEU A 68 17.82 -1.16 16.21
C LEU A 68 17.66 -0.57 17.61
N ARG A 69 17.41 -1.42 18.60
CA ARG A 69 17.39 -1.03 20.01
C ARG A 69 18.63 -1.55 20.69
N PHE A 70 19.29 -0.71 21.46
CA PHE A 70 20.51 -1.03 22.18
C PHE A 70 20.24 -1.17 23.68
N ASN A 71 21.17 -1.77 24.41
CA ASN A 71 21.11 -1.83 25.87
C ASN A 71 21.44 -0.49 26.56
N ARG A 72 22.02 0.46 25.81
CA ARG A 72 22.45 1.79 26.26
C ARG A 72 22.35 2.81 25.12
N ILE A 73 22.63 4.08 25.42
CA ILE A 73 22.62 5.16 24.43
C ILE A 73 23.91 5.04 23.62
N MET A 74 23.77 4.88 22.30
CA MET A 74 24.88 4.74 21.38
C MET A 74 25.29 6.08 20.77
N ASP A 75 26.51 6.18 20.27
CA ASP A 75 26.88 7.24 19.34
C ASP A 75 26.25 6.94 17.96
N GLY A 76 25.41 7.86 17.50
CA GLY A 76 24.66 7.72 16.25
C GLY A 76 25.55 7.72 15.01
N ASP A 77 26.61 8.53 15.02
CA ASP A 77 27.53 8.66 13.89
C ASP A 77 28.39 7.40 13.77
N SER A 78 28.89 6.89 14.90
CA SER A 78 29.61 5.61 14.94
C SER A 78 28.80 4.44 14.38
N ILE A 79 27.48 4.37 14.68
CA ILE A 79 26.58 3.38 14.07
C ILE A 79 26.48 3.59 12.57
N ALA A 80 26.16 4.81 12.12
CA ALA A 80 25.92 5.09 10.70
C ALA A 80 27.13 4.76 9.81
N GLU A 81 28.35 5.00 10.29
CA GLU A 81 29.59 4.67 9.56
C GLU A 81 29.83 3.17 9.41
N ARG A 82 29.42 2.37 10.40
CA ARG A 82 29.79 0.95 10.54
C ARG A 82 28.67 -0.01 10.20
N LEU A 83 27.43 0.46 10.18
CA LEU A 83 26.28 -0.34 9.77
C LEU A 83 26.35 -0.61 8.27
N ARG A 84 26.11 -1.86 7.90
CA ARG A 84 26.05 -2.30 6.50
C ARG A 84 24.77 -3.10 6.32
N ILE A 85 24.07 -2.82 5.23
CA ILE A 85 22.90 -3.57 4.77
C ILE A 85 23.25 -4.05 3.35
N ASP A 86 23.10 -5.35 3.10
CA ASP A 86 23.33 -5.96 1.80
C ASP A 86 22.11 -6.78 1.37
N PRO A 87 21.46 -6.49 0.22
CA PRO A 87 21.72 -5.36 -0.69
C PRO A 87 21.55 -3.98 -0.02
N PRO A 88 22.18 -2.90 -0.53
CA PRO A 88 22.09 -1.59 0.09
C PRO A 88 20.68 -1.01 0.03
N LEU A 89 20.27 -0.37 1.12
CA LEU A 89 19.02 0.38 1.22
C LEU A 89 19.32 1.86 1.45
N THR A 90 18.56 2.73 0.79
CA THR A 90 18.69 4.19 0.90
C THR A 90 17.70 4.74 1.92
N GLY A 91 18.09 5.78 2.64
CA GLY A 91 17.29 6.34 3.71
C GLY A 91 18.05 7.30 4.61
N ILE A 92 17.38 7.72 5.68
CA ILE A 92 17.90 8.66 6.67
C ILE A 92 17.94 8.01 8.05
N SER A 93 19.04 8.21 8.77
CA SER A 93 19.22 7.71 10.14
C SER A 93 18.91 8.80 11.17
N ARG A 94 18.37 8.39 12.32
CA ARG A 94 18.21 9.23 13.52
C ARG A 94 18.38 8.39 14.77
N THR A 95 19.04 8.95 15.77
CA THR A 95 19.16 8.35 17.11
C THR A 95 18.17 9.01 18.07
N LEU A 96 17.43 8.20 18.82
CA LEU A 96 16.53 8.64 19.88
C LEU A 96 16.70 7.76 21.13
N GLY A 97 17.51 8.24 22.08
CA GLY A 97 17.86 7.50 23.28
C GLY A 97 18.61 6.21 22.94
N GLN A 98 18.03 5.06 23.32
CA GLN A 98 18.62 3.74 23.05
C GLN A 98 18.20 3.16 21.68
N ARG A 99 17.58 3.96 20.81
CA ARG A 99 17.09 3.51 19.51
C ARG A 99 17.83 4.22 18.40
N TRP A 100 18.30 3.45 17.44
CA TRP A 100 18.70 3.97 16.14
C TRP A 100 17.62 3.60 15.13
N ILE A 101 17.13 4.60 14.42
CA ILE A 101 16.01 4.49 13.50
C ILE A 101 16.51 4.86 12.12
N TYR A 102 16.31 3.98 11.15
CA TYR A 102 16.57 4.21 9.74
C TYR A 102 15.26 4.22 8.99
N THR A 103 14.92 5.35 8.39
CA THR A 103 13.71 5.50 7.58
C THR A 103 14.12 5.41 6.11
N LEU A 104 13.62 4.40 5.43
CA LEU A 104 13.89 4.18 4.02
C LEU A 104 13.33 5.34 3.19
N SER A 105 14.09 5.79 2.19
CA SER A 105 13.60 6.77 1.21
C SER A 105 12.74 6.13 0.12
N GLN A 106 12.90 4.82 -0.09
CA GLN A 106 12.12 4.00 -1.01
C GLN A 106 11.90 2.62 -0.38
N PRO A 107 10.80 1.93 -0.68
CA PRO A 107 10.59 0.54 -0.26
C PRO A 107 11.79 -0.37 -0.54
N ALA A 108 11.98 -1.39 0.30
CA ALA A 108 12.92 -2.47 0.01
C ALA A 108 12.47 -3.24 -1.23
N GLN A 109 13.42 -3.70 -2.05
CA GLN A 109 13.13 -4.38 -3.31
C GLN A 109 12.56 -5.76 -3.05
N TYR A 110 11.49 -6.11 -3.78
CA TYR A 110 10.85 -7.41 -3.64
C TYR A 110 11.70 -8.53 -4.24
N GLY A 111 11.51 -9.74 -3.74
CA GLY A 111 12.28 -10.94 -4.10
C GLY A 111 13.69 -11.01 -3.51
N GLN A 112 14.01 -10.22 -2.47
CA GLN A 112 15.35 -10.16 -1.89
C GLN A 112 15.41 -10.66 -0.44
N VAL A 113 16.59 -11.14 -0.07
CA VAL A 113 17.00 -11.38 1.32
C VAL A 113 18.06 -10.33 1.66
N TYR A 114 17.88 -9.66 2.80
CA TYR A 114 18.75 -8.59 3.27
C TYR A 114 19.48 -9.02 4.53
N GLN A 115 20.79 -8.81 4.54
CA GLN A 115 21.62 -8.97 5.72
C GLN A 115 22.04 -7.61 6.26
N LEU A 116 21.75 -7.37 7.54
CA LEU A 116 22.23 -6.21 8.29
C LEU A 116 23.40 -6.65 9.17
N SER A 117 24.51 -5.93 9.12
CA SER A 117 25.65 -6.15 10.01
C SER A 117 26.09 -4.86 10.68
N LEU A 118 26.46 -4.96 11.96
CA LEU A 118 27.00 -3.87 12.76
C LEU A 118 28.10 -4.40 13.67
N ALA A 119 29.31 -3.87 13.52
CA ALA A 119 30.45 -4.26 14.34
C ALA A 119 31.25 -3.03 14.75
N GLY A 120 31.79 -3.05 15.97
CA GLY A 120 32.73 -2.03 16.46
C GLY A 120 32.16 -0.61 16.59
N ALA A 121 30.84 -0.44 16.62
CA ALA A 121 30.24 0.85 16.96
C ALA A 121 30.44 1.14 18.45
N VAL A 122 30.53 2.42 18.81
CA VAL A 122 30.78 2.83 20.20
C VAL A 122 29.54 3.42 20.85
N ASP A 123 29.47 3.36 22.17
CA ASP A 123 28.45 4.07 22.91
C ASP A 123 28.75 5.57 23.07
N SER A 124 27.83 6.32 23.67
CA SER A 124 28.01 7.76 23.92
C SER A 124 29.21 8.12 24.82
N GLN A 125 29.83 7.14 25.48
CA GLN A 125 31.03 7.31 26.31
C GLN A 125 32.31 6.80 25.61
N GLY A 126 32.19 6.24 24.41
CA GLY A 126 33.30 5.70 23.62
C GLY A 126 33.60 4.23 23.86
N ASP A 127 32.79 3.51 24.65
CA ASP A 127 32.97 2.07 24.85
C ASP A 127 32.59 1.33 23.56
N PRO A 128 33.44 0.44 23.01
CA PRO A 128 33.14 -0.28 21.78
C PRO A 128 32.22 -1.49 22.01
N MET A 129 31.37 -1.77 21.03
CA MET A 129 30.68 -3.04 20.88
C MET A 129 31.71 -4.17 20.80
N THR A 130 31.58 -5.17 21.67
CA THR A 130 32.53 -6.30 21.74
C THR A 130 32.13 -7.46 20.82
N ALA A 131 30.85 -7.61 20.50
CA ALA A 131 30.34 -8.63 19.60
C ALA A 131 29.65 -7.98 18.39
N PRO A 132 29.89 -8.48 17.17
CA PRO A 132 29.15 -8.03 16.01
C PRO A 132 27.68 -8.46 16.12
N PHE A 133 26.79 -7.61 15.62
CA PHE A 133 25.39 -7.95 15.40
C PHE A 133 25.19 -8.29 13.92
N ILE A 134 24.49 -9.40 13.67
CA ILE A 134 24.01 -9.79 12.34
C ILE A 134 22.52 -10.01 12.44
N GLY A 135 21.77 -9.29 11.61
CA GLY A 135 20.34 -9.49 11.41
C GLY A 135 20.03 -9.82 9.97
N GLU A 136 18.89 -10.47 9.76
CA GLU A 136 18.42 -10.83 8.43
C GLU A 136 16.91 -10.58 8.35
N PHE A 137 16.45 -10.12 7.20
CA PHE A 137 15.04 -10.02 6.85
C PHE A 137 14.85 -10.29 5.37
N ARG A 138 13.61 -10.56 4.95
CA ARG A 138 13.29 -10.84 3.55
C ARG A 138 12.10 -10.01 3.10
N THR A 139 12.01 -9.73 1.82
CA THR A 139 10.81 -9.14 1.22
C THR A 139 9.91 -10.24 0.63
N PRO A 140 8.63 -9.95 0.34
CA PRO A 140 7.80 -10.79 -0.50
C PRO A 140 8.46 -11.13 -1.85
N ASP A 141 8.22 -12.34 -2.34
CA ASP A 141 8.43 -12.70 -3.75
C ASP A 141 7.58 -11.77 -4.64
N ARG A 142 8.04 -11.52 -5.85
CA ARG A 142 7.29 -10.78 -6.86
C ARG A 142 6.18 -11.67 -7.41
N GLN A 143 4.97 -11.40 -6.95
CA GLN A 143 3.79 -12.15 -7.35
C GLN A 143 2.78 -11.23 -8.01
N ILE A 144 2.17 -11.74 -9.08
CA ILE A 144 1.09 -11.07 -9.79
C ILE A 144 -0.14 -11.95 -9.84
N VAL A 145 -1.29 -11.33 -10.01
CA VAL A 145 -2.53 -12.02 -10.32
C VAL A 145 -3.14 -11.45 -11.60
N THR A 146 -3.69 -12.34 -12.42
CA THR A 146 -4.40 -12.02 -13.67
C THR A 146 -5.59 -12.96 -13.87
N ILE A 147 -6.49 -12.65 -14.79
CA ILE A 147 -7.56 -13.55 -15.23
C ILE A 147 -7.04 -14.41 -16.38
N GLY A 148 -7.03 -15.73 -16.21
CA GLY A 148 -6.58 -16.67 -17.23
C GLY A 148 -7.46 -16.66 -18.48
N LEU A 149 -6.85 -16.90 -19.66
CA LEU A 149 -7.55 -16.94 -20.95
C LEU A 149 -7.79 -18.35 -21.50
N GLU A 150 -7.07 -19.35 -20.98
CA GLU A 150 -6.95 -20.67 -21.60
C GLU A 150 -7.26 -21.82 -20.63
N GLY A 151 -7.69 -22.96 -21.19
CA GLY A 151 -7.85 -24.22 -20.46
C GLY A 151 -8.73 -24.10 -19.19
N SER A 152 -8.28 -24.75 -18.12
CA SER A 152 -8.93 -24.73 -16.80
C SER A 152 -8.76 -23.42 -16.03
N GLU A 153 -7.93 -22.49 -16.53
CA GLU A 153 -7.70 -21.18 -15.95
C GLU A 153 -8.61 -20.10 -16.55
N ARG A 154 -9.30 -20.42 -17.65
CA ARG A 154 -10.12 -19.46 -18.40
C ARG A 154 -11.18 -18.81 -17.49
N GLY A 155 -11.10 -17.49 -17.36
CA GLY A 155 -12.01 -16.69 -16.54
C GLY A 155 -11.76 -16.79 -15.04
N ARG A 156 -10.67 -17.44 -14.60
CA ARG A 156 -10.31 -17.60 -13.19
C ARG A 156 -9.11 -16.72 -12.84
N LEU A 157 -8.98 -16.38 -11.56
CA LEU A 157 -7.77 -15.75 -11.04
C LEU A 157 -6.62 -16.75 -11.05
N VAL A 158 -5.50 -16.34 -11.64
CA VAL A 158 -4.26 -17.09 -11.69
C VAL A 158 -3.18 -16.28 -10.96
N LEU A 159 -2.65 -16.86 -9.89
CA LEU A 159 -1.50 -16.33 -9.17
C LEU A 159 -0.22 -16.82 -9.84
N VAL A 160 0.69 -15.89 -10.12
CA VAL A 160 1.99 -16.17 -10.73
C VAL A 160 3.10 -15.67 -9.83
N ASN A 161 4.05 -16.56 -9.51
CA ASN A 161 5.28 -16.19 -8.84
C ASN A 161 6.38 -16.01 -9.89
N LEU A 162 6.96 -14.81 -9.98
CA LEU A 162 7.95 -14.48 -11.01
C LEU A 162 9.35 -15.02 -10.69
N GLU A 163 9.67 -15.27 -9.41
CA GLU A 163 10.93 -15.90 -9.00
C GLU A 163 10.97 -17.38 -9.33
N VAL A 164 9.88 -18.10 -9.07
CA VAL A 164 9.82 -19.56 -9.21
C VAL A 164 9.19 -19.99 -10.54
N GLY A 165 8.50 -19.08 -11.24
CA GLY A 165 7.77 -19.36 -12.48
C GLY A 165 6.51 -20.22 -12.29
N SER A 166 6.03 -20.36 -11.05
CA SER A 166 4.84 -21.15 -10.74
C SER A 166 3.57 -20.41 -11.10
N ARG A 167 2.58 -21.12 -11.64
CA ARG A 167 1.23 -20.62 -11.96
C ARG A 167 0.20 -21.46 -11.22
N LEU A 168 -0.74 -20.79 -10.55
CA LEU A 168 -1.75 -21.45 -9.73
C LEU A 168 -3.10 -20.76 -9.88
N PRO A 169 -4.14 -21.45 -10.39
CA PRO A 169 -5.51 -20.96 -10.35
C PRO A 169 -6.00 -20.92 -8.90
N VAL A 170 -6.41 -19.74 -8.43
CA VAL A 170 -6.77 -19.51 -7.02
C VAL A 170 -8.24 -19.17 -6.79
N SER A 171 -8.99 -18.74 -7.82
CA SER A 171 -10.44 -18.55 -7.67
C SER A 171 -11.20 -19.87 -7.80
N PRO A 172 -12.41 -20.00 -7.20
CA PRO A 172 -13.23 -21.21 -7.30
C PRO A 172 -13.54 -21.62 -8.74
N GLU A 173 -13.73 -22.92 -8.96
CA GLU A 173 -14.22 -23.44 -10.24
C GLU A 173 -15.68 -23.02 -10.48
N GLY A 174 -16.04 -22.80 -11.75
CA GLY A 174 -17.39 -22.40 -12.14
C GLY A 174 -17.73 -20.91 -11.94
N LEU A 175 -16.89 -20.15 -11.22
CA LEU A 175 -17.01 -18.69 -11.13
C LEU A 175 -16.10 -18.01 -12.14
N ARG A 176 -16.69 -17.17 -13.00
CA ARG A 176 -15.98 -16.28 -13.91
C ARG A 176 -15.74 -14.94 -13.23
N VAL A 177 -14.49 -14.54 -13.20
CA VAL A 177 -14.03 -13.28 -12.60
C VAL A 177 -14.11 -12.16 -13.63
N THR A 178 -14.59 -11.01 -13.21
CA THR A 178 -14.81 -9.81 -14.05
C THR A 178 -14.00 -8.60 -13.59
N GLN A 179 -13.73 -8.51 -12.28
CA GLN A 179 -12.90 -7.48 -11.67
C GLN A 179 -12.21 -8.07 -10.44
N PHE A 180 -10.97 -7.67 -10.15
CA PHE A 180 -10.27 -8.06 -8.92
C PHE A 180 -9.36 -6.95 -8.40
N ALA A 181 -9.01 -7.02 -7.12
CA ALA A 181 -8.00 -6.19 -6.49
C ALA A 181 -7.38 -6.91 -5.29
N PRO A 182 -6.03 -7.05 -5.24
CA PRO A 182 -5.34 -7.60 -4.08
C PRO A 182 -5.51 -6.72 -2.83
N SER A 183 -5.59 -7.37 -1.67
CA SER A 183 -5.53 -6.67 -0.37
C SER A 183 -4.12 -6.12 -0.11
N GLN A 184 -4.06 -4.95 0.54
CA GLN A 184 -2.80 -4.25 0.80
C GLN A 184 -1.83 -4.99 1.73
N ASN A 185 -2.33 -5.96 2.50
CA ASN A 185 -1.52 -6.83 3.35
C ASN A 185 -1.05 -8.11 2.64
N GLY A 186 -1.40 -8.29 1.36
CA GLY A 186 -1.01 -9.45 0.54
C GLY A 186 -1.65 -10.77 0.97
N GLN A 187 -2.65 -10.77 1.86
CA GLN A 187 -3.23 -12.01 2.41
C GLN A 187 -4.40 -12.57 1.59
N GLY A 188 -5.01 -11.74 0.75
CA GLY A 188 -6.16 -12.12 -0.04
C GLY A 188 -6.45 -11.22 -1.23
N ILE A 189 -7.46 -11.59 -2.01
CA ILE A 189 -7.89 -10.89 -3.22
C ILE A 189 -9.41 -10.67 -3.14
N TYR A 190 -9.84 -9.43 -3.30
CA TYR A 190 -11.23 -9.10 -3.53
C TYR A 190 -11.54 -9.27 -5.01
N PHE A 191 -12.67 -9.90 -5.34
CA PHE A 191 -13.05 -10.06 -6.75
C PHE A 191 -14.56 -10.15 -6.95
N PHE A 192 -15.02 -9.65 -8.08
CA PHE A 192 -16.36 -9.97 -8.58
C PHE A 192 -16.34 -11.27 -9.35
N GLY A 193 -17.29 -12.16 -9.05
CA GLY A 193 -17.44 -13.46 -9.67
C GLY A 193 -18.90 -13.76 -10.03
N THR A 194 -19.13 -14.45 -11.15
CA THR A 194 -20.46 -14.90 -11.58
C THR A 194 -20.41 -16.29 -12.18
N ALA A 195 -21.42 -17.12 -11.89
CA ALA A 195 -21.66 -18.38 -12.58
C ALA A 195 -22.53 -18.21 -13.83
N GLY A 196 -23.20 -17.06 -13.97
CA GLY A 196 -24.15 -16.75 -15.03
C GLY A 196 -23.70 -15.53 -15.82
N THR A 197 -24.52 -14.48 -15.76
CA THR A 197 -24.27 -13.22 -16.48
C THR A 197 -23.50 -12.21 -15.63
N PRO A 198 -22.78 -11.24 -16.23
CA PRO A 198 -22.13 -10.16 -15.47
C PRO A 198 -23.09 -9.34 -14.60
N GLN A 199 -24.39 -9.33 -14.92
CA GLN A 199 -25.42 -8.65 -14.14
C GLN A 199 -25.68 -9.33 -12.78
N GLU A 200 -25.34 -10.62 -12.65
CA GLU A 200 -25.57 -11.46 -11.47
C GLU A 200 -24.25 -11.71 -10.69
N GLN A 201 -23.30 -10.78 -10.78
CA GLN A 201 -22.00 -10.94 -10.12
C GLN A 201 -22.07 -10.61 -8.63
N ASP A 202 -21.46 -11.47 -7.81
CA ASP A 202 -21.29 -11.29 -6.38
C ASP A 202 -19.86 -10.81 -6.07
N LEU A 203 -19.67 -10.10 -4.96
CA LEU A 203 -18.35 -9.76 -4.42
C LEU A 203 -17.87 -10.85 -3.47
N TYR A 204 -16.63 -11.28 -3.67
CA TYR A 204 -15.95 -12.27 -2.85
C TYR A 204 -14.64 -11.74 -2.30
N TYR A 205 -14.17 -12.35 -1.22
CA TYR A 205 -12.81 -12.27 -0.74
C TYR A 205 -12.18 -13.66 -0.72
N LEU A 206 -11.07 -13.81 -1.43
CA LEU A 206 -10.27 -15.02 -1.51
C LEU A 206 -9.10 -14.93 -0.53
N HIS A 207 -9.02 -15.88 0.41
CA HIS A 207 -7.85 -16.05 1.27
C HIS A 207 -6.76 -16.81 0.52
N LEU A 208 -5.59 -16.20 0.29
CA LEU A 208 -4.52 -16.82 -0.49
C LEU A 208 -3.85 -18.01 0.23
N SER A 209 -3.82 -18.00 1.56
CA SER A 209 -3.20 -19.07 2.36
C SER A 209 -4.01 -20.37 2.36
N THR A 210 -5.34 -20.28 2.35
CA THR A 210 -6.26 -21.42 2.41
C THR A 210 -6.93 -21.71 1.08
N GLN A 211 -6.84 -20.78 0.11
CA GLN A 211 -7.54 -20.82 -1.18
C GLN A 211 -9.07 -20.93 -1.03
N THR A 212 -9.61 -20.40 0.07
CA THR A 212 -11.05 -20.37 0.32
C THR A 212 -11.61 -19.00 -0.01
N SER A 213 -12.75 -18.96 -0.69
CA SER A 213 -13.48 -17.72 -0.98
C SER A 213 -14.69 -17.56 -0.08
N GLU A 214 -14.85 -16.36 0.49
CA GLU A 214 -16.04 -15.94 1.23
C GLU A 214 -16.83 -14.95 0.37
N ARG A 215 -18.15 -15.13 0.26
CA ARG A 215 -19.02 -14.13 -0.38
C ARG A 215 -19.27 -12.98 0.60
N LEU A 216 -18.91 -11.77 0.19
CA LEU A 216 -19.07 -10.56 1.00
C LEU A 216 -20.32 -9.74 0.64
N LEU A 217 -20.74 -9.77 -0.63
CA LEU A 217 -21.89 -9.00 -1.12
C LEU A 217 -22.57 -9.74 -2.27
N ASP A 218 -23.84 -10.07 -2.13
CA ASP A 218 -24.64 -10.72 -3.18
C ASP A 218 -25.16 -9.71 -4.23
N HIS A 219 -25.84 -10.21 -5.26
CA HIS A 219 -26.56 -9.43 -6.28
C HIS A 219 -28.10 -9.43 -6.07
N GLU A 220 -28.62 -9.91 -4.94
CA GLU A 220 -30.08 -10.04 -4.77
C GLU A 220 -30.75 -8.66 -4.72
N GLY A 221 -31.55 -8.34 -5.74
CA GLY A 221 -32.19 -7.03 -5.90
C GLY A 221 -31.28 -5.91 -6.43
N TYR A 222 -30.01 -6.22 -6.72
CA TYR A 222 -29.01 -5.24 -7.18
C TYR A 222 -28.12 -5.82 -8.27
N GLN A 223 -27.74 -4.99 -9.24
CA GLN A 223 -26.58 -5.25 -10.07
C GLN A 223 -25.35 -4.63 -9.40
N ASN A 224 -24.36 -5.45 -9.05
CA ASN A 224 -23.06 -4.95 -8.59
C ASN A 224 -22.29 -4.44 -9.82
N LEU A 225 -21.79 -3.21 -9.79
CA LEU A 225 -21.20 -2.55 -10.96
C LEU A 225 -19.66 -2.52 -10.91
N ARG A 226 -19.11 -2.03 -9.79
CA ARG A 226 -17.65 -1.94 -9.55
C ARG A 226 -17.37 -1.95 -8.06
N PHE A 227 -16.13 -2.25 -7.68
CA PHE A 227 -15.64 -1.95 -6.34
C PHE A 227 -14.24 -1.33 -6.35
N ARG A 228 -13.90 -0.66 -5.26
CA ARG A 228 -12.56 -0.10 -4.99
C ARG A 228 -12.12 -0.44 -3.57
N LEU A 229 -10.81 -0.63 -3.41
CA LEU A 229 -10.17 -0.81 -2.10
C LEU A 229 -9.47 0.48 -1.71
N ALA A 230 -9.47 0.78 -0.42
CA ALA A 230 -8.67 1.88 0.10
C ALA A 230 -7.17 1.56 0.05
N PRO A 231 -6.31 2.59 -0.12
CA PRO A 231 -4.85 2.41 -0.05
C PRO A 231 -4.36 1.90 1.32
N GLY A 232 -5.10 2.18 2.40
CA GLY A 232 -4.79 1.78 3.77
C GLY A 232 -5.17 0.34 4.13
N GLY A 233 -6.01 -0.31 3.33
CA GLY A 233 -5.93 -1.76 3.15
C GLY A 233 -7.01 -2.66 3.72
N ASP A 234 -8.20 -2.17 4.07
CA ASP A 234 -9.35 -3.06 4.33
C ASP A 234 -10.73 -2.45 4.03
N LEU A 235 -10.79 -1.14 3.80
CA LEU A 235 -12.04 -0.48 3.43
C LEU A 235 -12.37 -0.81 1.97
N VAL A 236 -13.59 -1.29 1.76
CA VAL A 236 -14.13 -1.62 0.44
C VAL A 236 -15.35 -0.77 0.16
N VAL A 237 -15.37 -0.12 -1.00
CA VAL A 237 -16.56 0.57 -1.50
C VAL A 237 -17.03 -0.13 -2.76
N ALA A 238 -18.27 -0.61 -2.74
CA ALA A 238 -18.94 -1.25 -3.85
C ALA A 238 -20.03 -0.33 -4.39
N GLU A 239 -20.12 -0.25 -5.71
CA GLU A 239 -21.17 0.44 -6.43
C GLU A 239 -22.23 -0.56 -6.87
N ARG A 240 -23.51 -0.25 -6.57
CA ARG A 240 -24.64 -1.10 -6.89
C ARG A 240 -25.74 -0.30 -7.58
N PHE A 241 -26.41 -0.93 -8.54
CA PHE A 241 -27.62 -0.41 -9.15
C PHE A 241 -28.83 -1.24 -8.71
N GLN A 242 -29.86 -0.61 -8.17
CA GLN A 242 -31.05 -1.32 -7.68
C GLN A 242 -31.96 -1.74 -8.84
N VAL A 243 -32.29 -3.04 -8.93
CA VAL A 243 -33.05 -3.62 -10.05
C VAL A 243 -34.56 -3.70 -9.76
N GLN A 244 -34.99 -3.69 -8.49
CA GLN A 244 -36.40 -3.81 -8.09
C GLN A 244 -36.84 -2.71 -7.11
N GLY A 245 -37.95 -2.00 -7.41
CA GLY A 245 -38.59 -1.00 -6.54
C GLY A 245 -39.16 0.22 -7.28
N SER A 246 -40.18 0.87 -6.73
CA SER A 246 -40.80 2.07 -7.32
C SER A 246 -40.02 3.36 -6.99
N ALA A 247 -39.73 4.14 -8.02
CA ALA A 247 -39.44 5.59 -8.06
C ALA A 247 -38.11 6.17 -7.50
N GLN A 248 -37.14 5.39 -7.02
CA GLN A 248 -35.78 5.88 -6.80
C GLN A 248 -34.75 5.09 -7.63
N PHE A 249 -34.68 5.40 -8.92
CA PHE A 249 -33.63 4.92 -9.81
C PHE A 249 -32.32 5.60 -9.43
N GLY A 250 -31.29 4.83 -9.07
CA GLY A 250 -29.99 5.40 -8.77
C GLY A 250 -28.92 4.37 -8.47
N VAL A 251 -27.71 4.69 -8.91
CA VAL A 251 -26.48 4.08 -8.42
C VAL A 251 -26.37 4.38 -6.91
N GLN A 252 -25.95 3.39 -6.12
CA GLN A 252 -25.76 3.47 -4.67
C GLN A 252 -24.37 2.97 -4.28
N LEU A 253 -23.74 3.63 -3.30
CA LEU A 253 -22.49 3.16 -2.72
C LEU A 253 -22.74 2.36 -1.45
N TRP A 254 -22.02 1.25 -1.33
CA TRP A 254 -22.04 0.36 -0.18
C TRP A 254 -20.61 0.25 0.36
N VAL A 255 -20.42 0.47 1.65
CA VAL A 255 -19.10 0.54 2.28
C VAL A 255 -18.97 -0.59 3.29
N LYS A 256 -17.89 -1.36 3.19
CA LYS A 256 -17.39 -2.24 4.25
C LYS A 256 -16.20 -1.52 4.90
N PRO A 257 -16.34 -0.98 6.12
CA PRO A 257 -15.24 -0.32 6.82
C PRO A 257 -14.08 -1.28 7.11
N SER A 258 -12.88 -0.72 7.29
CA SER A 258 -11.70 -1.47 7.74
C SER A 258 -11.96 -2.19 9.07
N GLY A 259 -11.61 -3.47 9.13
CA GLY A 259 -11.93 -4.36 10.27
C GLY A 259 -13.43 -4.70 10.45
N GLY A 260 -14.32 -4.14 9.62
CA GLY A 260 -15.74 -4.43 9.62
C GLY A 260 -16.09 -5.71 8.86
N SER A 261 -17.16 -6.40 9.27
CA SER A 261 -17.61 -7.66 8.67
C SER A 261 -18.77 -7.51 7.69
N ARG A 262 -19.39 -6.32 7.59
CA ARG A 262 -20.59 -6.13 6.76
C ARG A 262 -20.54 -4.83 5.97
N PHE A 263 -21.11 -4.90 4.77
CA PHE A 263 -21.41 -3.73 3.97
C PHE A 263 -22.61 -2.97 4.54
N ARG A 264 -22.56 -1.65 4.45
CA ARG A 264 -23.67 -0.75 4.74
C ARG A 264 -23.83 0.24 3.60
N ARG A 265 -25.07 0.57 3.24
CA ARG A 265 -25.33 1.65 2.28
C ARG A 265 -24.79 2.97 2.83
N LEU A 266 -24.07 3.70 2.00
CA LEU A 266 -23.68 5.09 2.26
C LEU A 266 -24.86 5.96 1.82
N ASP A 267 -25.51 6.60 2.80
CA ASP A 267 -26.61 7.52 2.51
C ASP A 267 -26.02 8.84 2.03
N LEU A 268 -26.35 9.22 0.79
CA LEU A 268 -25.89 10.44 0.15
C LEU A 268 -27.09 11.26 -0.30
N ASP A 269 -27.01 12.57 -0.09
CA ASP A 269 -28.10 13.49 -0.43
C ASP A 269 -28.16 13.79 -1.94
N THR A 270 -27.21 13.28 -2.73
CA THR A 270 -27.07 13.58 -4.15
C THR A 270 -26.99 12.33 -5.02
N SER A 271 -27.52 12.41 -6.24
CA SER A 271 -27.44 11.35 -7.23
C SER A 271 -25.98 11.04 -7.58
N LEU A 272 -25.60 9.78 -7.40
CA LEU A 272 -24.28 9.25 -7.72
C LEU A 272 -24.08 9.14 -9.23
N ALA A 273 -23.00 9.74 -9.75
CA ALA A 273 -22.57 9.56 -11.13
C ALA A 273 -21.04 9.66 -11.25
N GLY A 274 -20.41 8.76 -12.01
CA GLY A 274 -18.98 8.87 -12.37
C GLY A 274 -18.02 8.20 -11.39
N ASP A 275 -16.73 8.14 -11.74
CA ASP A 275 -15.66 7.46 -10.98
C ASP A 275 -15.32 8.10 -9.63
N PHE A 276 -14.82 7.28 -8.71
CA PHE A 276 -14.44 7.73 -7.37
C PHE A 276 -13.12 7.10 -6.92
N VAL A 277 -12.41 7.84 -6.08
CA VAL A 277 -11.18 7.41 -5.41
C VAL A 277 -11.36 7.53 -3.90
N ILE A 278 -10.85 6.56 -3.16
CA ILE A 278 -10.87 6.58 -1.69
C ILE A 278 -9.64 7.34 -1.18
N SER A 279 -9.82 8.29 -0.27
CA SER A 279 -8.69 9.01 0.33
C SER A 279 -7.78 8.05 1.12
N PRO A 280 -6.45 8.25 1.12
CA PRO A 280 -5.52 7.34 1.82
C PRO A 280 -5.76 7.23 3.34
N ASP A 281 -6.38 8.24 3.95
CA ASP A 281 -6.76 8.21 5.37
C ASP A 281 -8.07 7.44 5.64
N GLU A 282 -8.71 6.92 4.58
CA GLU A 282 -9.95 6.14 4.59
C GLU A 282 -11.17 6.89 5.18
N LYS A 283 -11.12 8.23 5.21
CA LYS A 283 -12.20 9.05 5.78
C LYS A 283 -13.16 9.61 4.75
N SER A 284 -12.76 9.66 3.47
CA SER A 284 -13.55 10.32 2.42
C SER A 284 -13.40 9.67 1.05
N LEU A 285 -14.31 10.01 0.15
CA LEU A 285 -14.29 9.69 -1.26
C LEU A 285 -14.15 10.98 -2.06
N LEU A 286 -13.30 10.98 -3.07
CA LEU A 286 -13.28 12.01 -4.10
C LEU A 286 -14.09 11.49 -5.28
N MET A 287 -15.17 12.19 -5.64
CA MET A 287 -16.13 11.73 -6.64
C MET A 287 -16.49 12.84 -7.60
N ALA A 288 -16.63 12.51 -8.89
CA ALA A 288 -17.18 13.44 -9.87
C ALA A 288 -18.62 13.84 -9.50
N GLN A 289 -18.91 15.14 -9.47
CA GLN A 289 -20.25 15.67 -9.23
C GLN A 289 -20.49 16.91 -10.10
N GLY A 290 -21.40 16.80 -11.07
CA GLY A 290 -21.65 17.89 -12.02
C GLY A 290 -20.39 18.23 -12.83
N GLN A 291 -19.86 19.43 -12.66
CA GLN A 291 -18.63 19.91 -13.31
C GLN A 291 -17.40 19.90 -12.38
N GLY A 292 -17.54 19.40 -11.14
CA GLY A 292 -16.47 19.41 -10.13
C GLY A 292 -16.24 18.04 -9.49
N ILE A 293 -15.40 18.00 -8.46
CA ILE A 293 -15.20 16.82 -7.59
C ILE A 293 -15.75 17.14 -6.20
N ALA A 294 -16.65 16.30 -5.70
CA ALA A 294 -17.10 16.31 -4.31
C ALA A 294 -16.17 15.47 -3.43
N VAL A 295 -15.87 15.97 -2.23
CA VAL A 295 -15.22 15.24 -1.15
C VAL A 295 -16.30 14.77 -0.18
N VAL A 296 -16.64 13.50 -0.28
CA VAL A 296 -17.76 12.87 0.43
C VAL A 296 -17.23 12.11 1.64
N PRO A 297 -17.62 12.45 2.88
CA PRO A 297 -17.17 11.73 4.06
C PRO A 297 -17.78 10.32 4.15
N LEU A 298 -16.99 9.36 4.63
CA LEU A 298 -17.42 7.97 4.85
C LEU A 298 -18.09 7.75 6.22
N SER A 299 -18.07 8.77 7.09
CA SER A 299 -18.69 8.79 8.42
C SER A 299 -19.87 9.76 8.45
N ARG A 300 -21.01 9.31 8.99
CA ARG A 300 -22.28 10.08 9.01
C ARG A 300 -22.22 11.38 9.81
N ASP A 301 -21.27 11.51 10.75
CA ASP A 301 -21.17 12.66 11.65
C ASP A 301 -20.25 13.77 11.12
N ALA A 302 -19.60 13.55 9.96
CA ALA A 302 -18.72 14.54 9.37
C ALA A 302 -19.52 15.49 8.48
N VAL A 303 -19.70 16.72 8.96
CA VAL A 303 -20.23 17.82 8.14
C VAL A 303 -19.07 18.44 7.39
N THR A 304 -19.06 18.31 6.05
CA THR A 304 -18.81 19.35 5.02
C THR A 304 -18.46 18.63 3.72
N ASP A 305 -19.38 18.63 2.75
CA ASP A 305 -19.03 18.32 1.37
C ASP A 305 -18.14 19.46 0.85
N THR A 306 -16.85 19.18 0.66
CA THR A 306 -15.95 20.13 0.00
C THR A 306 -16.02 19.89 -1.50
N PHE A 307 -16.22 20.94 -2.29
CA PHE A 307 -16.38 20.83 -3.74
C PHE A 307 -15.20 21.50 -4.48
N LEU A 308 -14.50 20.72 -5.29
CA LEU A 308 -13.38 21.16 -6.12
C LEU A 308 -13.91 21.46 -7.52
N ALA A 309 -14.35 22.71 -7.74
CA ALA A 309 -15.03 23.11 -8.98
C ALA A 309 -14.15 23.09 -10.25
N GLN A 310 -12.82 23.03 -10.11
CA GLN A 310 -11.89 23.13 -11.25
C GLN A 310 -11.58 21.79 -11.93
N TYR A 311 -11.96 20.67 -11.33
CA TYR A 311 -11.64 19.33 -11.82
C TYR A 311 -12.91 18.52 -11.95
N GLY A 312 -13.04 17.71 -13.00
CA GLY A 312 -14.21 16.86 -13.21
C GLY A 312 -14.02 15.42 -12.76
N GLN A 313 -12.78 14.96 -12.54
CA GLN A 313 -12.50 13.57 -12.14
C GLN A 313 -11.21 13.45 -11.33
N ALA A 314 -11.20 12.62 -10.30
CA ALA A 314 -9.98 12.16 -9.64
C ALA A 314 -9.56 10.80 -10.23
N LEU A 315 -8.29 10.65 -10.62
CA LEU A 315 -7.77 9.40 -11.19
C LEU A 315 -7.07 8.54 -10.14
N ALA A 316 -6.21 9.17 -9.35
CA ALA A 316 -5.43 8.49 -8.31
C ALA A 316 -4.99 9.47 -7.23
N ILE A 317 -4.73 8.94 -6.04
CA ILE A 317 -4.08 9.65 -4.95
C ILE A 317 -2.83 8.86 -4.59
N ARG A 318 -1.71 9.54 -4.41
CA ARG A 318 -0.47 8.90 -3.99
C ARG A 318 -0.68 8.24 -2.61
N PRO A 319 -0.10 7.05 -2.32
CA PRO A 319 -0.33 6.35 -1.05
C PRO A 319 -0.02 7.19 0.20
N ASP A 320 0.91 8.14 0.11
CA ASP A 320 1.25 9.06 1.20
C ASP A 320 0.26 10.24 1.38
N GLY A 321 -0.75 10.36 0.52
CA GLY A 321 -1.75 11.43 0.51
C GLY A 321 -1.21 12.80 0.08
N THR A 322 0.05 12.90 -0.35
CA THR A 322 0.67 14.20 -0.60
C THR A 322 0.32 14.80 -1.95
N GLN A 323 -0.07 13.96 -2.91
CA GLN A 323 -0.37 14.31 -4.30
C GLN A 323 -1.62 13.57 -4.80
N ALA A 324 -2.37 14.18 -5.69
CA ALA A 324 -3.47 13.57 -6.43
C ALA A 324 -3.38 13.92 -7.92
N ALA A 325 -3.72 12.96 -8.78
CA ALA A 325 -3.88 13.16 -10.22
C ALA A 325 -5.35 13.44 -10.51
N MET A 326 -5.64 14.59 -11.10
CA MET A 326 -7.00 15.07 -11.38
C MET A 326 -7.15 15.44 -12.86
N VAL A 327 -8.34 15.26 -13.41
CA VAL A 327 -8.68 15.65 -14.77
C VAL A 327 -9.51 16.93 -14.76
N GLN A 328 -9.10 17.87 -15.59
CA GLN A 328 -9.89 19.03 -15.97
C GLN A 328 -10.44 18.81 -17.39
N PHE A 329 -11.75 18.98 -17.56
CA PHE A 329 -12.39 19.00 -18.87
C PHE A 329 -12.39 20.42 -19.42
N ASN A 330 -11.74 20.62 -20.56
CA ASN A 330 -11.58 21.95 -21.15
C ASN A 330 -12.75 22.28 -22.08
N ALA A 331 -12.95 23.58 -22.35
CA ALA A 331 -14.01 24.06 -23.23
C ALA A 331 -13.82 23.64 -24.70
N ASP A 332 -12.59 23.29 -25.09
CA ASP A 332 -12.25 22.78 -26.43
C ASP A 332 -12.30 21.25 -26.51
N PHE A 333 -13.00 20.60 -25.59
CA PHE A 333 -13.17 19.14 -25.49
C PHE A 333 -11.89 18.33 -25.21
N SER A 334 -10.74 18.99 -25.10
CA SER A 334 -9.53 18.34 -24.58
C SER A 334 -9.61 18.10 -23.07
N ARG A 335 -8.75 17.21 -22.57
CA ARG A 335 -8.64 16.84 -21.16
C ARG A 335 -7.23 17.14 -20.68
N SER A 336 -7.13 17.91 -19.60
CA SER A 336 -5.86 18.21 -18.93
C SER A 336 -5.71 17.38 -17.67
N ILE A 337 -4.55 16.76 -17.49
CA ILE A 337 -4.19 16.03 -16.28
C ILE A 337 -3.33 16.93 -15.42
N TRP A 338 -3.77 17.13 -14.19
CA TRP A 338 -3.13 17.95 -13.18
C TRP A 338 -2.63 17.07 -12.04
N VAL A 339 -1.41 17.34 -11.59
CA VAL A 339 -0.91 16.84 -10.30
C VAL A 339 -1.09 17.95 -9.27
N VAL A 340 -1.84 17.64 -8.21
CA VAL A 340 -2.27 18.57 -7.17
C VAL A 340 -1.75 18.11 -5.82
N SER A 341 -1.08 19.00 -5.10
CA SER A 341 -0.60 18.70 -3.76
C SER A 341 -1.64 19.02 -2.68
N HIS A 342 -1.52 18.36 -1.53
CA HIS A 342 -2.32 18.69 -0.34
C HIS A 342 -2.10 20.13 0.18
N LEU A 343 -1.03 20.81 -0.27
CA LEU A 343 -0.74 22.21 0.05
C LEU A 343 -1.35 23.20 -0.97
N GLY A 344 -2.03 22.70 -2.01
CA GLY A 344 -2.67 23.51 -3.05
C GLY A 344 -1.76 23.87 -4.24
N ASN A 345 -0.53 23.34 -4.30
CA ASN A 345 0.30 23.50 -5.50
C ASN A 345 -0.26 22.61 -6.61
N GLN A 346 -0.34 23.13 -7.84
CA GLN A 346 -0.88 22.40 -8.99
C GLN A 346 0.02 22.56 -10.21
N ALA A 347 0.21 21.47 -10.95
CA ALA A 347 0.96 21.45 -12.20
C ALA A 347 0.20 20.65 -13.26
N GLU A 348 -0.02 21.25 -14.43
CA GLU A 348 -0.55 20.54 -15.60
C GLU A 348 0.58 19.68 -16.17
N VAL A 349 0.40 18.36 -16.12
CA VAL A 349 1.44 17.41 -16.56
C VAL A 349 1.22 16.93 -17.99
N LEU A 350 -0.03 16.92 -18.46
CA LEU A 350 -0.39 16.44 -19.79
C LEU A 350 -1.72 17.03 -20.24
N ARG A 351 -1.88 17.29 -21.53
CA ARG A 351 -3.16 17.62 -22.16
C ARG A 351 -3.35 16.75 -23.40
N VAL A 352 -4.52 16.14 -23.54
CA VAL A 352 -4.86 15.21 -24.64
C VAL A 352 -6.22 15.54 -25.23
N GLU A 353 -6.41 15.24 -26.51
CA GLU A 353 -7.73 15.32 -27.17
C GLU A 353 -8.57 14.06 -26.94
N GLY A 354 -7.92 12.91 -26.77
CA GLY A 354 -8.56 11.64 -26.42
C GLY A 354 -8.94 11.53 -24.94
N SER A 355 -9.26 10.31 -24.54
CA SER A 355 -9.71 9.93 -23.21
C SER A 355 -8.56 9.75 -22.21
N VAL A 356 -8.87 9.93 -20.93
CA VAL A 356 -7.96 9.60 -19.82
C VAL A 356 -8.56 8.39 -19.11
N LEU A 357 -7.83 7.26 -19.12
CA LEU A 357 -8.39 5.96 -18.75
C LEU A 357 -8.03 5.57 -17.30
N SER A 358 -6.76 5.69 -16.93
CA SER A 358 -6.30 5.36 -15.58
C SER A 358 -4.95 6.02 -15.25
N SER A 359 -4.58 6.02 -13.98
CA SER A 359 -3.26 6.49 -13.54
C SER A 359 -2.80 5.79 -12.26
N GLU A 360 -1.49 5.69 -12.07
CA GLU A 360 -0.88 5.19 -10.83
C GLU A 360 0.37 6.00 -10.48
N PHE A 361 0.54 6.34 -9.21
CA PHE A 361 1.74 7.02 -8.73
C PHE A 361 2.85 6.01 -8.44
N SER A 362 4.08 6.31 -8.87
CA SER A 362 5.24 5.61 -8.34
C SER A 362 5.39 5.89 -6.84
N ALA A 363 5.58 4.84 -6.05
CA ALA A 363 5.92 4.96 -4.63
C ALA A 363 7.31 5.60 -4.43
N ALA A 364 8.24 5.33 -5.36
CA ALA A 364 9.66 5.59 -5.20
C ALA A 364 10.14 6.93 -5.81
N ASP A 365 9.39 7.49 -6.77
CA ASP A 365 9.85 8.57 -7.63
C ASP A 365 8.83 9.70 -7.82
N THR A 366 9.25 10.74 -8.53
CA THR A 366 8.39 11.85 -8.94
C THR A 366 7.69 11.61 -10.28
N VAL A 367 7.31 10.34 -10.53
CA VAL A 367 6.69 9.89 -11.78
C VAL A 367 5.28 9.37 -11.54
N VAL A 368 4.32 9.88 -12.31
CA VAL A 368 2.97 9.33 -12.41
C VAL A 368 2.82 8.63 -13.75
N PHE A 369 2.36 7.40 -13.72
CA PHE A 369 2.03 6.65 -14.92
C PHE A 369 0.58 6.92 -15.27
N VAL A 370 0.31 7.21 -16.54
CA VAL A 370 -1.03 7.54 -17.01
C VAL A 370 -1.30 6.78 -18.30
N LEU A 371 -2.45 6.10 -18.33
CA LEU A 371 -3.01 5.53 -19.54
C LEU A 371 -4.02 6.53 -20.13
N VAL A 372 -3.75 6.99 -21.34
CA VAL A 372 -4.63 7.87 -22.12
C VAL A 372 -4.86 7.28 -23.50
N THR A 373 -5.69 7.92 -24.31
CA THR A 373 -5.80 7.64 -25.74
C THR A 373 -5.37 8.85 -26.57
N GLU A 374 -4.79 8.56 -27.73
CA GLU A 374 -4.57 9.51 -28.81
C GLU A 374 -5.74 9.38 -29.80
N PHE A 375 -6.42 10.50 -30.08
CA PHE A 375 -7.56 10.55 -31.01
C PHE A 375 -7.05 10.77 -32.44
N ASP A 376 -7.47 9.89 -33.36
CA ASP A 376 -7.25 10.08 -34.79
C ASP A 376 -8.56 10.57 -35.45
N PRO A 377 -8.61 11.81 -35.97
CA PRO A 377 -9.80 12.34 -36.61
C PRO A 377 -10.09 11.71 -37.99
N THR A 378 -9.14 10.97 -38.58
CA THR A 378 -9.27 10.37 -39.90
C THR A 378 -10.22 9.18 -39.89
N ASP A 379 -10.08 8.33 -38.88
CA ASP A 379 -10.88 7.11 -38.70
C ASP A 379 -11.78 7.16 -37.47
N PHE A 380 -11.78 8.29 -36.73
CA PHE A 380 -12.52 8.50 -35.48
C PHE A 380 -12.19 7.44 -34.42
N SER A 381 -10.94 6.97 -34.39
CA SER A 381 -10.46 5.98 -33.43
C SER A 381 -9.68 6.62 -32.29
N GLU A 382 -9.60 5.90 -31.17
CA GLU A 382 -8.79 6.25 -30.01
C GLU A 382 -7.81 5.11 -29.74
N SER A 383 -6.51 5.39 -29.90
CA SER A 383 -5.43 4.42 -29.69
C SER A 383 -4.77 4.63 -28.33
N PRO A 384 -4.66 3.61 -27.46
CA PRO A 384 -4.14 3.80 -26.10
C PRO A 384 -2.62 3.98 -26.05
N VAL A 385 -2.19 4.86 -25.15
CA VAL A 385 -0.79 5.14 -24.83
C VAL A 385 -0.60 5.18 -23.32
N LEU A 386 0.29 4.33 -22.82
CA LEU A 386 0.78 4.41 -21.45
C LEU A 386 1.98 5.35 -21.42
N MET A 387 1.94 6.38 -20.58
CA MET A 387 3.00 7.37 -20.42
C MET A 387 3.52 7.40 -19.00
N ALA A 388 4.83 7.64 -18.86
CA ALA A 388 5.48 8.05 -17.62
C ALA A 388 5.65 9.57 -17.63
N LEU A 389 5.09 10.26 -16.64
CA LEU A 389 5.12 11.72 -16.54
C LEU A 389 5.85 12.14 -15.26
N ASN A 390 6.95 12.90 -15.40
CA ASN A 390 7.62 13.49 -14.26
C ASN A 390 6.98 14.84 -13.92
N TRP A 391 6.23 14.89 -12.82
CA TRP A 391 5.47 16.10 -12.47
C TRP A 391 6.32 17.24 -11.90
N ARG A 392 7.63 17.04 -11.68
CA ARG A 392 8.56 18.11 -11.31
C ARG A 392 9.27 18.73 -12.50
N THR A 393 9.70 17.90 -13.46
CA THR A 393 10.45 18.38 -14.64
C THR A 393 9.53 18.67 -15.82
N GLY A 394 8.32 18.12 -15.84
CA GLY A 394 7.40 18.17 -16.97
C GLY A 394 7.75 17.19 -18.09
N GLU A 395 8.76 16.33 -17.88
CA GLU A 395 9.19 15.32 -18.83
C GLU A 395 8.12 14.24 -19.04
N ARG A 396 7.96 13.80 -20.29
CA ARG A 396 6.92 12.86 -20.73
C ARG A 396 7.55 11.79 -21.59
N ILE A 397 7.45 10.54 -21.16
CA ILE A 397 8.05 9.40 -21.86
C ILE A 397 6.93 8.40 -22.20
N PRO A 398 6.69 8.09 -23.49
CA PRO A 398 5.78 7.02 -23.85
C PRO A 398 6.40 5.68 -23.47
N VAL A 399 5.67 4.89 -22.68
CA VAL A 399 6.08 3.54 -22.23
C VAL A 399 5.68 2.50 -23.28
N VAL A 400 4.42 2.55 -23.71
CA VAL A 400 3.89 1.69 -24.77
C VAL A 400 2.74 2.40 -25.47
N ARG A 401 2.67 2.24 -26.79
CA ARG A 401 1.55 2.65 -27.65
C ARG A 401 1.00 1.40 -28.31
N ALA A 402 -0.33 1.27 -28.35
CA ALA A 402 -1.00 0.21 -29.09
C ALA A 402 -1.99 0.81 -30.08
N GLU A 403 -2.19 0.13 -31.21
CA GLU A 403 -3.14 0.55 -32.24
C GLU A 403 -4.55 0.06 -31.89
N PHE A 404 -5.55 0.89 -32.14
CA PHE A 404 -6.96 0.50 -32.05
C PHE A 404 -7.22 -0.78 -32.89
N PRO A 405 -7.98 -1.78 -32.38
CA PRO A 405 -8.77 -1.78 -31.14
C PRO A 405 -8.05 -2.38 -29.92
N THR A 406 -6.72 -2.47 -29.93
CA THR A 406 -5.96 -3.06 -28.82
C THR A 406 -6.19 -2.26 -27.53
N GLU A 407 -6.43 -2.95 -26.43
CA GLU A 407 -6.53 -2.35 -25.10
C GLU A 407 -5.25 -2.55 -24.30
N ILE A 408 -5.00 -1.63 -23.36
CA ILE A 408 -3.87 -1.69 -22.43
C ILE A 408 -4.43 -1.68 -21.00
N ASP A 409 -3.88 -2.54 -20.16
CA ASP A 409 -4.01 -2.44 -18.69
C ASP A 409 -2.63 -2.53 -18.05
N PHE A 410 -2.43 -1.95 -16.87
CA PHE A 410 -1.12 -1.94 -16.22
C PHE A 410 -1.20 -1.91 -14.70
N ALA A 411 -0.12 -2.31 -14.05
CA ALA A 411 0.05 -2.20 -12.61
C ALA A 411 1.52 -1.99 -12.22
N LEU A 412 1.76 -1.14 -11.21
CA LEU A 412 3.08 -0.95 -10.61
C LEU A 412 3.34 -1.91 -9.46
N SER A 413 4.57 -2.38 -9.36
CA SER A 413 5.00 -3.20 -8.23
C SER A 413 4.92 -2.40 -6.93
N PRO A 414 4.67 -3.04 -5.78
CA PRO A 414 4.54 -2.36 -4.49
C PRO A 414 5.80 -1.56 -4.10
N ASP A 415 6.97 -2.03 -4.52
CA ASP A 415 8.24 -1.36 -4.33
C ASP A 415 8.54 -0.25 -5.36
N GLY A 416 7.69 -0.08 -6.37
CA GLY A 416 7.80 0.93 -7.43
C GLY A 416 8.92 0.68 -8.43
N ARG A 417 9.50 -0.52 -8.50
CA ARG A 417 10.65 -0.84 -9.36
C ARG A 417 10.30 -1.59 -10.63
N THR A 418 9.08 -2.10 -10.76
CA THR A 418 8.67 -2.86 -11.94
C THR A 418 7.26 -2.46 -12.34
N LEU A 419 7.04 -2.26 -13.64
CA LEU A 419 5.72 -2.09 -14.23
C LEU A 419 5.38 -3.35 -15.01
N ILE A 420 4.15 -3.81 -14.91
CA ILE A 420 3.61 -4.80 -15.84
C ILE A 420 2.45 -4.19 -16.59
N TYR A 421 2.38 -4.44 -17.89
CA TYR A 421 1.24 -4.08 -18.71
C TYR A 421 0.78 -5.26 -19.57
N SER A 422 -0.50 -5.29 -19.89
CA SER A 422 -1.11 -6.26 -20.80
C SER A 422 -1.50 -5.57 -22.09
N LEU A 423 -1.19 -6.19 -23.22
CA LEU A 423 -1.75 -5.82 -24.53
C LEU A 423 -2.86 -6.82 -24.85
N MET A 424 -4.09 -6.34 -24.94
CA MET A 424 -5.30 -7.17 -25.05
C MET A 424 -5.99 -6.91 -26.39
N GLN A 425 -6.28 -7.98 -27.14
CA GLN A 425 -7.02 -7.90 -28.39
C GLN A 425 -8.50 -8.23 -28.15
N PRO A 426 -9.42 -7.28 -28.33
CA PRO A 426 -10.85 -7.56 -28.25
C PRO A 426 -11.30 -8.59 -29.28
N PHE A 427 -12.37 -9.31 -28.98
CA PHE A 427 -13.03 -10.19 -29.94
C PHE A 427 -13.66 -9.37 -31.07
N SER A 428 -13.43 -9.81 -32.31
CA SER A 428 -14.20 -9.35 -33.47
C SER A 428 -15.46 -10.22 -33.63
N GLY A 429 -16.64 -9.67 -33.33
CA GLY A 429 -17.93 -10.35 -33.49
C GLY A 429 -18.56 -10.85 -32.19
N ILE A 430 -19.34 -11.93 -32.25
CA ILE A 430 -20.04 -12.49 -31.08
C ILE A 430 -19.04 -13.34 -30.27
N PRO A 431 -18.68 -12.93 -29.04
CA PRO A 431 -17.75 -13.68 -28.23
C PRO A 431 -18.38 -14.99 -27.73
N PRO A 432 -17.60 -16.08 -27.56
CA PRO A 432 -18.08 -17.28 -26.88
C PRO A 432 -18.57 -16.96 -25.46
N VAL A 433 -19.60 -17.69 -25.00
CA VAL A 433 -20.07 -17.56 -23.61
C VAL A 433 -18.93 -17.85 -22.64
N GLY A 434 -18.82 -17.02 -21.60
CA GLY A 434 -17.77 -17.17 -20.59
C GLY A 434 -16.40 -16.61 -21.00
N THR A 435 -16.32 -15.87 -22.10
CA THR A 435 -15.11 -15.13 -22.46
C THR A 435 -14.75 -14.10 -21.39
N PRO A 436 -13.48 -14.05 -20.93
CA PRO A 436 -13.02 -13.02 -20.01
C PRO A 436 -13.20 -11.62 -20.60
N VAL A 437 -13.53 -10.67 -19.74
CA VAL A 437 -13.75 -9.27 -20.11
C VAL A 437 -12.68 -8.38 -19.49
N SER A 438 -12.27 -7.35 -20.20
CA SER A 438 -11.39 -6.31 -19.66
C SER A 438 -12.14 -5.35 -18.74
N THR A 439 -11.41 -4.42 -18.15
CA THR A 439 -11.96 -3.37 -17.27
C THR A 439 -12.91 -2.41 -17.98
N THR A 440 -12.83 -2.31 -19.32
CA THR A 440 -13.76 -1.55 -20.16
C THR A 440 -15.03 -2.34 -20.50
N GLY A 441 -15.08 -3.63 -20.15
CA GLY A 441 -16.17 -4.55 -20.46
C GLY A 441 -16.06 -5.23 -21.83
N GLN A 442 -14.97 -5.01 -22.59
CA GLN A 442 -14.75 -5.71 -23.86
C GLN A 442 -14.37 -7.17 -23.64
N SER A 443 -14.91 -8.06 -24.47
CA SER A 443 -14.53 -9.47 -24.45
C SER A 443 -13.16 -9.65 -25.10
N ILE A 444 -12.22 -10.29 -24.41
CA ILE A 444 -10.82 -10.39 -24.86
C ILE A 444 -10.53 -11.75 -25.48
N SER A 445 -9.93 -11.73 -26.67
CA SER A 445 -9.56 -12.91 -27.46
C SER A 445 -8.16 -13.42 -27.14
N THR A 446 -7.18 -12.51 -27.11
CA THR A 446 -5.79 -12.79 -26.76
C THR A 446 -5.25 -11.67 -25.89
N ALA A 447 -4.26 -11.99 -25.06
CA ALA A 447 -3.54 -11.00 -24.28
C ALA A 447 -2.08 -11.42 -24.10
N GLN A 448 -1.17 -10.46 -24.07
CA GLN A 448 0.25 -10.69 -23.77
C GLN A 448 0.69 -9.74 -22.67
N LEU A 449 1.24 -10.31 -21.59
CA LEU A 449 1.82 -9.54 -20.49
C LEU A 449 3.28 -9.21 -20.77
N TRP A 450 3.67 -7.99 -20.42
CA TRP A 450 5.02 -7.46 -20.56
C TRP A 450 5.46 -6.86 -19.23
N GLN A 451 6.72 -7.10 -18.89
CA GLN A 451 7.40 -6.54 -17.74
C GLN A 451 8.36 -5.44 -18.18
N LEU A 452 8.43 -4.38 -17.40
CA LEU A 452 9.38 -3.28 -17.56
C LEU A 452 10.07 -2.96 -16.23
N ASP A 453 11.39 -2.91 -16.25
CA ASP A 453 12.19 -2.44 -15.11
C ASP A 453 12.17 -0.91 -15.06
N LEU A 454 11.76 -0.35 -13.92
CA LEU A 454 11.65 1.09 -13.69
C LEU A 454 12.93 1.72 -13.11
N THR A 455 13.97 0.92 -12.87
CA THR A 455 15.26 1.45 -12.42
C THR A 455 15.84 2.40 -13.47
N GLY A 456 16.31 3.56 -13.03
CA GLY A 456 16.85 4.58 -13.93
C GLY A 456 15.82 5.28 -14.81
N ILE A 457 14.53 5.33 -14.42
CA ILE A 457 13.47 5.99 -15.20
C ILE A 457 13.77 7.42 -15.65
N ARG A 458 14.67 8.13 -14.95
CA ARG A 458 15.11 9.49 -15.29
C ARG A 458 16.02 9.57 -16.51
N ASP A 459 16.63 8.46 -16.89
CA ASP A 459 17.57 8.39 -18.02
C ASP A 459 16.89 7.78 -19.27
N TRP A 460 15.60 7.43 -19.19
CA TRP A 460 14.85 6.76 -20.24
C TRP A 460 14.69 7.57 -21.53
N ALA A 461 14.74 8.89 -21.46
CA ALA A 461 14.74 9.73 -22.67
C ALA A 461 15.95 9.46 -23.57
N GLU A 462 17.10 9.10 -22.98
CA GLU A 462 18.32 8.76 -23.70
C GLU A 462 18.47 7.24 -23.89
N HIS A 463 18.05 6.47 -22.89
CA HIS A 463 18.20 5.02 -22.83
C HIS A 463 16.86 4.36 -22.51
N PRO A 464 15.94 4.26 -23.48
CA PRO A 464 14.63 3.69 -23.23
C PRO A 464 14.76 2.23 -22.77
N PRO A 465 13.97 1.82 -21.76
CA PRO A 465 13.99 0.46 -21.26
C PRO A 465 13.43 -0.50 -22.30
N THR A 466 13.89 -1.75 -22.29
CA THR A 466 13.35 -2.79 -23.18
C THR A 466 12.33 -3.64 -22.42
N PRO A 467 11.04 -3.63 -22.82
CA PRO A 467 10.05 -4.51 -22.24
C PRO A 467 10.37 -5.99 -22.51
N THR A 468 10.13 -6.85 -21.52
CA THR A 468 10.32 -8.30 -21.63
C THR A 468 8.97 -9.00 -21.57
N PRO A 469 8.61 -9.87 -22.54
CA PRO A 469 7.35 -10.59 -22.49
C PRO A 469 7.37 -11.65 -21.37
N LEU A 470 6.27 -11.77 -20.64
CA LEU A 470 6.09 -12.83 -19.66
C LEU A 470 5.49 -14.08 -20.32
N PRO A 471 5.86 -15.29 -19.89
CA PRO A 471 5.31 -16.55 -20.43
C PRO A 471 3.90 -16.84 -19.89
N ILE A 472 3.07 -15.80 -19.78
CA ILE A 472 1.68 -15.87 -19.38
C ILE A 472 0.85 -14.86 -20.17
N ALA A 473 -0.33 -15.31 -20.56
CA ALA A 473 -1.40 -14.48 -21.12
C ALA A 473 -2.48 -14.29 -20.05
N GLY A 474 -3.03 -13.08 -19.96
CA GLY A 474 -4.10 -12.81 -19.02
C GLY A 474 -4.73 -11.43 -19.16
N VAL A 475 -5.95 -11.32 -18.67
CA VAL A 475 -6.77 -10.10 -18.68
C VAL A 475 -6.78 -9.50 -17.29
N GLY A 476 -6.53 -8.19 -17.22
CA GLY A 476 -6.30 -7.52 -15.95
C GLY A 476 -4.97 -7.94 -15.32
N VAL A 477 -4.28 -7.01 -14.67
CA VAL A 477 -3.07 -7.35 -13.90
C VAL A 477 -3.00 -6.57 -12.60
N ALA A 478 -2.59 -7.23 -11.52
CA ALA A 478 -2.24 -6.58 -10.28
C ALA A 478 -1.11 -7.32 -9.56
N TRP A 479 -0.34 -6.58 -8.77
CA TRP A 479 0.69 -7.15 -7.90
C TRP A 479 0.11 -7.57 -6.56
N ILE A 480 0.64 -8.66 -5.99
CA ILE A 480 0.40 -8.98 -4.58
C ILE A 480 1.36 -8.13 -3.72
N PRO A 481 0.83 -7.30 -2.81
CA PRO A 481 1.63 -6.46 -1.93
C PRO A 481 2.53 -7.21 -0.96
#